data_AF-A0A9E2J009-F1
#
_entry.id   AF-A0A9E2J009-F1
#
_cell.length_a   1.000
_cell.length_b   1.000
_cell.length_c   1.000
_cell.angle_alpha   90.00
_cell.angle_beta   90.00
_cell.angle_gamma   90.00
#
_symmetry.space_group_name_H-M   'P 1'
#
loop_
_entity.id
_entity.type
_entity.pdbx_description
1 polymer ?
#
loop_
_entity_poly.entity_id
_entity_poly.type
_entity_poly.pdbx_seq_one_letter_code
_entity_poly.pdbx_strand_id
1 'polypeptide(L)'
;MCKVKTWIKGFLGRLTKSQKAALMAIQELEKAIEDTFNQTHWRMGDGEIHHYSMEEVEKQTESSLKKIEELIKEYNLDNKLYLNCEKKAYLAGLKRKEYEWAAAFAKKHGL
;
A
#
# COMPACT_ATOMS: atom_id res chain seq x y z
N MET A 1 -21.44 -11.35 -1.44
CA MET A 1 -20.03 -11.70 -1.15
C MET A 1 -19.38 -12.23 -2.43
N CYS A 2 -18.69 -11.37 -3.18
CA CYS A 2 -17.92 -11.84 -4.35
C CYS A 2 -16.80 -12.78 -3.87
N LYS A 3 -16.78 -14.00 -4.41
CA LYS A 3 -15.84 -15.08 -4.06
C LYS A 3 -14.44 -14.76 -4.60
N VAL A 4 -13.68 -13.92 -3.89
CA VAL A 4 -12.25 -13.66 -4.16
C VAL A 4 -11.37 -14.89 -3.83
N LYS A 5 -11.89 -15.86 -3.06
CA LYS A 5 -11.12 -17.00 -2.53
C LYS A 5 -10.67 -18.05 -3.57
N THR A 6 -11.17 -18.04 -4.80
CA THR A 6 -10.82 -19.08 -5.80
C THR A 6 -9.61 -18.72 -6.67
N TRP A 7 -9.31 -17.43 -6.86
CA TRP A 7 -8.20 -17.01 -7.74
C TRP A 7 -6.82 -17.23 -7.10
N ILE A 8 -6.72 -17.00 -5.79
CA ILE A 8 -5.45 -17.08 -5.04
C ILE A 8 -4.95 -18.53 -4.90
N LYS A 9 -5.83 -19.52 -4.70
CA LYS A 9 -5.40 -20.93 -4.52
C LYS A 9 -4.84 -21.59 -5.78
N GLY A 10 -5.35 -21.26 -6.97
CA GLY A 10 -4.84 -21.79 -8.24
C GLY A 10 -3.53 -21.13 -8.71
N PHE A 11 -3.30 -19.88 -8.29
CA PHE A 11 -2.11 -19.10 -8.62
C PHE A 11 -0.96 -19.37 -7.63
N LEU A 12 -1.22 -19.40 -6.31
CA LEU A 12 -0.24 -19.74 -5.28
C LEU A 12 0.37 -21.15 -5.44
N GLY A 13 -0.36 -22.10 -6.03
CA GLY A 13 0.15 -23.44 -6.31
C GLY A 13 1.27 -23.48 -7.35
N ARG A 14 1.32 -22.49 -8.26
CA ARG A 14 2.30 -22.39 -9.37
C ARG A 14 3.45 -21.44 -9.08
N LEU A 15 3.36 -20.68 -7.99
CA LEU A 15 4.41 -19.74 -7.60
C LEU A 15 5.56 -20.49 -6.95
N THR A 16 6.78 -20.11 -7.34
CA THR A 16 8.01 -20.58 -6.70
C THR A 16 8.05 -20.16 -5.23
N LYS A 17 8.90 -20.81 -4.43
CA LYS A 17 9.12 -20.39 -3.03
C LYS A 17 9.50 -18.90 -2.95
N SER A 18 10.32 -18.42 -3.88
CA SER A 18 10.76 -17.03 -3.94
C SER A 18 9.63 -16.06 -4.30
N GLN A 19 8.75 -16.42 -5.24
CA GLN A 19 7.57 -15.61 -5.56
C GLN A 19 6.57 -15.54 -4.39
N LYS A 20 6.45 -16.61 -3.60
CA LYS A 20 5.64 -16.57 -2.36
C LYS A 20 6.23 -15.65 -1.32
N ALA A 21 7.56 -15.67 -1.14
CA ALA A 21 8.26 -14.75 -0.26
C ALA A 21 8.07 -13.28 -0.71
N ALA A 22 8.18 -13.01 -2.01
CA ALA A 22 7.93 -11.69 -2.58
C ALA A 22 6.49 -11.22 -2.33
N LEU A 23 5.49 -12.10 -2.48
CA LEU A 23 4.11 -11.77 -2.15
C LEU A 23 3.90 -11.45 -0.67
N MET A 24 4.57 -12.17 0.24
CA MET A 24 4.50 -11.86 1.67
C MET A 24 5.14 -10.50 1.96
N ALA A 25 6.29 -10.19 1.35
CA ALA A 25 6.94 -8.89 1.47
C ALA A 25 6.06 -7.75 0.93
N ILE A 26 5.36 -7.97 -0.20
CA ILE A 26 4.39 -7.00 -0.73
C ILE A 26 3.24 -6.78 0.27
N GLN A 27 2.71 -7.84 0.90
CA GLN A 27 1.67 -7.72 1.92
C GLN A 27 2.13 -6.94 3.15
N GLU A 28 3.37 -7.11 3.58
CA GLU A 28 3.95 -6.33 4.67
C GLU A 28 4.08 -4.84 4.30
N LEU A 29 4.47 -4.54 3.06
CA LEU A 29 4.53 -3.17 2.56
C LEU A 29 3.14 -2.54 2.41
N GLU A 30 2.13 -3.29 1.95
CA GLU A 30 0.74 -2.83 1.95
C GLU A 30 0.26 -2.46 3.35
N LYS A 31 0.58 -3.29 4.35
CA LYS A 31 0.25 -3.02 5.75
C LYS A 31 1.01 -1.79 6.27
N ALA A 32 2.29 -1.65 5.93
CA ALA A 32 3.07 -0.48 6.32
C ALA A 32 2.46 0.82 5.77
N ILE A 33 1.99 0.83 4.53
CA ILE A 33 1.25 1.96 3.94
C ILE A 33 0.00 2.26 4.76
N GLU A 34 -0.84 1.25 5.05
CA GLU A 34 -2.02 1.43 5.89
C GLU A 34 -1.68 1.96 7.29
N ASP A 35 -0.60 1.48 7.89
CA ASP A 35 -0.13 1.89 9.22
C ASP A 35 0.43 3.33 9.22
N THR A 36 1.16 3.74 8.17
CA THR A 36 1.62 5.12 7.96
C THR A 36 0.44 6.07 7.88
N PHE A 37 -0.59 5.73 7.09
CA PHE A 37 -1.84 6.48 7.11
C PHE A 37 -2.46 6.42 8.49
N ASN A 38 -2.45 5.27 9.18
CA ASN A 38 -3.02 5.14 10.52
C ASN A 38 -2.48 6.10 11.57
N GLN A 39 -1.20 6.43 11.47
CA GLN A 39 -0.47 7.28 12.38
C GLN A 39 -0.73 8.79 12.16
N THR A 40 -1.40 9.21 11.07
CA THR A 40 -1.68 10.64 10.81
C THR A 40 -2.76 11.27 11.68
N HIS A 41 -3.54 10.50 12.47
CA HIS A 41 -4.62 11.05 13.30
C HIS A 41 -4.67 10.50 14.73
N TRP A 42 -4.15 11.28 15.69
CA TRP A 42 -4.67 11.36 17.06
C TRP A 42 -4.53 12.82 17.53
N ARG A 43 -5.60 13.44 18.06
CA ARG A 43 -5.52 14.79 18.65
C ARG A 43 -5.99 14.79 20.11
N MET A 44 -5.08 15.27 20.94
CA MET A 44 -5.17 15.95 22.25
C MET A 44 -5.66 15.16 23.47
N GLY A 45 -4.69 14.81 24.31
CA GLY A 45 -4.83 14.64 25.75
C GLY A 45 -3.65 15.30 26.46
N ASP A 46 -2.44 14.77 26.27
CA ASP A 46 -1.26 15.24 27.00
C ASP A 46 0.05 15.10 26.20
N GLY A 47 0.74 16.21 25.97
CA GLY A 47 2.21 16.22 25.95
C GLY A 47 2.92 16.09 24.62
N GLU A 48 3.10 14.88 24.09
CA GLU A 48 4.02 14.66 22.97
C GLU A 48 3.47 13.62 21.98
N ILE A 49 3.11 14.11 20.79
CA ILE A 49 2.73 13.28 19.65
C ILE A 49 3.81 13.49 18.59
N HIS A 50 4.54 12.43 18.24
CA HIS A 50 5.36 12.43 17.03
C HIS A 50 4.41 12.38 15.83
N HIS A 51 4.26 13.53 15.17
CA HIS A 51 3.46 13.67 13.96
C HIS A 51 4.35 13.31 12.77
N TYR A 52 3.91 12.39 11.91
CA TYR A 52 4.42 12.39 10.55
C TYR A 52 3.72 13.51 9.78
N SER A 53 4.50 14.43 9.24
CA SER A 53 3.98 15.41 8.28
C SER A 53 3.38 14.69 7.06
N MET A 54 2.43 15.32 6.37
CA MET A 54 1.89 14.76 5.12
C MET A 54 3.01 14.46 4.09
N GLU A 55 4.10 15.22 4.13
CA GLU A 55 5.29 14.99 3.33
C GLU A 55 6.01 13.68 3.71
N GLU A 56 6.10 13.35 5.00
CA GLU A 56 6.67 12.07 5.45
C GLU A 56 5.77 10.88 5.11
N VAL A 57 4.46 11.06 5.20
CA VAL A 57 3.46 10.05 4.78
C VAL A 57 3.60 9.75 3.29
N GLU A 58 3.74 10.80 2.47
CA GLU A 58 3.99 10.67 1.04
C GLU A 58 5.31 9.95 0.78
N LYS A 59 6.42 10.38 1.40
CA LYS A 59 7.74 9.73 1.24
C LYS A 59 7.73 8.26 1.64
N GLN A 60 7.08 7.90 2.76
CA GLN A 60 7.00 6.51 3.21
C GLN A 60 6.11 5.65 2.31
N THR A 61 5.00 6.22 1.84
CA THR A 61 4.09 5.55 0.91
C THR A 61 4.79 5.30 -0.43
N GLU A 62 5.46 6.31 -0.99
CA GLU A 62 6.23 6.19 -2.23
C GLU A 62 7.38 5.20 -2.12
N SER A 63 8.13 5.23 -1.02
CA SER A 63 9.21 4.28 -0.76
C SER A 63 8.69 2.84 -0.73
N SER A 64 7.54 2.62 -0.09
CA SER A 64 6.89 1.30 -0.04
C SER A 64 6.38 0.86 -1.41
N LEU A 65 5.73 1.74 -2.17
CA LEU A 65 5.27 1.45 -3.52
C LEU A 65 6.42 1.13 -4.48
N LYS A 66 7.53 1.86 -4.39
CA LYS A 66 8.74 1.57 -5.19
C LYS A 66 9.29 0.18 -4.91
N LYS A 67 9.38 -0.22 -3.63
CA LYS A 67 9.80 -1.58 -3.25
C LYS A 67 8.85 -2.65 -3.76
N ILE A 68 7.53 -2.39 -3.75
CA ILE A 68 6.53 -3.29 -4.33
C ILE A 68 6.76 -3.43 -5.84
N GLU A 69 7.03 -2.33 -6.56
CA GLU A 69 7.34 -2.35 -8.00
C GLU A 69 8.61 -3.16 -8.30
N GLU A 70 9.66 -2.98 -7.50
CA GLU A 70 10.92 -3.74 -7.59
C GLU A 70 10.67 -5.24 -7.39
N LEU A 71 9.94 -5.63 -6.36
CA LEU A 71 9.58 -7.03 -6.11
C LEU A 71 8.71 -7.61 -7.26
N ILE A 72 7.78 -6.83 -7.81
CA ILE A 72 6.97 -7.27 -8.94
C ILE A 72 7.83 -7.53 -10.17
N LYS A 73 8.79 -6.64 -10.47
CA LYS A 73 9.72 -6.79 -11.59
C LYS A 73 10.69 -7.95 -11.37
N GLU A 74 11.33 -8.03 -10.20
CA GLU A 74 12.32 -9.05 -9.85
C GLU A 74 11.73 -10.46 -9.91
N TYR A 75 10.50 -10.64 -9.41
CA TYR A 75 9.85 -11.94 -9.32
C TYR A 75 8.85 -12.21 -10.44
N ASN A 76 8.79 -11.32 -11.44
CA ASN A 76 7.86 -11.35 -12.59
C ASN A 76 6.42 -11.62 -12.15
N LEU A 77 5.96 -10.86 -11.16
CA LEU A 77 4.61 -10.95 -10.60
C LEU A 77 3.61 -10.14 -11.45
N ASP A 78 2.31 -10.42 -11.29
CA ASP A 78 1.27 -9.71 -12.03
C ASP A 78 1.25 -8.22 -11.66
N ASN A 79 1.40 -7.34 -12.65
CA ASN A 79 1.39 -5.88 -12.46
C ASN A 79 0.05 -5.36 -11.89
N LYS A 80 -1.02 -6.15 -11.95
CA LYS A 80 -2.28 -5.85 -11.23
C LYS A 80 -2.11 -5.79 -9.72
N LEU A 81 -1.08 -6.45 -9.16
CA LEU A 81 -0.74 -6.33 -7.74
C LEU A 81 -0.31 -4.91 -7.40
N TYR A 82 0.50 -4.27 -8.25
CA TYR A 82 0.94 -2.89 -8.07
C TYR A 82 -0.25 -1.92 -8.06
N LEU A 83 -1.09 -1.98 -9.10
CA LEU A 83 -2.29 -1.14 -9.23
C LEU A 83 -3.25 -1.31 -8.03
N ASN A 84 -3.34 -2.52 -7.48
CA ASN A 84 -4.16 -2.77 -6.30
C ASN A 84 -3.58 -2.11 -5.04
N CYS A 85 -2.25 -2.08 -4.89
CA CYS A 85 -1.57 -1.40 -3.79
C CYS A 85 -1.79 0.12 -3.88
N GLU A 86 -1.61 0.71 -5.06
CA GLU A 86 -1.87 2.14 -5.30
C GLU A 86 -3.32 2.52 -4.98
N LYS A 87 -4.29 1.70 -5.42
CA LYS A 87 -5.70 1.90 -5.11
C LYS A 87 -5.99 1.83 -3.60
N LYS A 88 -5.33 0.94 -2.86
CA LYS A 88 -5.47 0.86 -1.40
C LYS A 88 -4.95 2.13 -0.73
N ALA A 89 -3.77 2.61 -1.12
CA ALA A 89 -3.19 3.85 -0.60
C ALA A 89 -4.12 5.04 -0.84
N TYR A 90 -4.64 5.18 -2.07
CA TYR A 90 -5.63 6.21 -2.40
C TYR A 90 -6.89 6.13 -1.53
N LEU A 91 -7.49 4.94 -1.39
CA LEU A 91 -8.67 4.73 -0.57
C LEU A 91 -8.41 5.01 0.93
N ALA A 92 -7.19 4.76 1.41
CA ALA A 92 -6.78 5.07 2.78
C ALA A 92 -6.78 6.59 3.02
N GLY A 93 -6.16 7.37 2.13
CA GLY A 93 -6.19 8.84 2.20
C GLY A 93 -7.61 9.41 2.14
N LEU A 94 -8.48 8.87 1.27
CA LEU A 94 -9.90 9.29 1.21
C LEU A 94 -10.64 9.04 2.53
N LYS A 95 -10.47 7.87 3.16
CA LYS A 95 -11.13 7.56 4.45
C LYS A 95 -10.70 8.50 5.57
N ARG A 96 -9.50 9.05 5.48
CA ARG A 96 -8.92 10.00 6.44
C ARG A 96 -9.24 11.45 6.13
N LYS A 97 -10.04 11.71 5.09
CA LYS A 97 -10.39 13.06 4.63
C LYS A 97 -9.15 13.85 4.16
N GLU A 98 -8.09 13.16 3.78
CA GLU A 98 -6.88 13.74 3.18
C GLU A 98 -7.13 14.00 1.69
N TYR A 99 -8.16 14.78 1.37
CA TYR A 99 -8.70 14.90 0.00
C TYR A 99 -7.70 15.53 -0.98
N GLU A 100 -6.95 16.55 -0.52
CA GLU A 100 -5.94 17.22 -1.35
C GLU A 100 -4.80 16.26 -1.72
N TRP A 101 -4.32 15.50 -0.73
CA TRP A 101 -3.32 14.46 -0.95
C TRP A 101 -3.86 13.36 -1.86
N ALA A 102 -5.06 12.84 -1.59
CA ALA A 102 -5.65 11.77 -2.39
C ALA A 102 -5.86 12.20 -3.86
N ALA A 103 -6.25 13.46 -4.10
CA ALA A 103 -6.38 14.01 -5.44
C ALA A 103 -5.02 14.16 -6.14
N ALA A 104 -3.99 14.65 -5.45
CA ALA A 104 -2.63 14.75 -5.98
C ALA A 104 -2.04 13.36 -6.30
N PHE A 105 -2.24 12.40 -5.39
CA PHE A 105 -1.82 11.02 -5.53
C PHE A 105 -2.49 10.34 -6.72
N ALA A 106 -3.81 10.48 -6.87
CA ALA A 106 -4.54 9.91 -8.01
C ALA A 106 -4.05 10.47 -9.35
N LYS A 107 -3.82 11.78 -9.43
CA LYS A 107 -3.28 12.44 -10.63
C LYS A 107 -1.88 11.95 -11.00
N LYS A 108 -1.03 11.70 -9.99
CA LYS A 108 0.36 11.24 -10.19
C LYS A 108 0.43 9.78 -10.65
N HIS A 109 -0.45 8.93 -10.13
CA HIS A 109 -0.44 7.48 -10.36
C HIS A 109 -1.47 7.00 -11.40
N GLY A 110 -2.30 7.90 -11.95
CA GLY A 110 -3.30 7.56 -12.97
C GLY A 110 -4.49 6.77 -12.43
N LEU A 111 -4.91 7.06 -11.19
CA LEU A 111 -6.04 6.43 -10.49
C LEU A 111 -7.36 7.20 -10.65
#